data_AF-A0A519SHE1-F1
#
_entry.id   AF-A0A519SHE1-F1
#
_cell.length_a   1.000
_cell.length_b   1.000
_cell.length_c   1.000
_cell.angle_alpha   90.00
_cell.angle_beta   90.00
_cell.angle_gamma   90.00
#
_symmetry.space_group_name_H-M   'P 1'
#
loop_
_entity.id
_entity.type
_entity.pdbx_description
1 polymer ?
#
loop_
_entity_poly.entity_id
_entity_poly.type
_entity_poly.pdbx_seq_one_letter_code
_entity_poly.pdbx_strand_id
1 'polypeptide(L)'
;MPTFSHLHSHTQYSLLDGQASIGALMKKAQADGMPAVALTDHGNMFGAFNFVAEANKYNIKPIIGSEFYMVADRHKKTFLREKGEKDNRYHQLLLAKDQAGYHNLAKLSSLSYIEGVYSKFPRIDKELILKYHEGLIATSCCIGAEIPQAILFESEAKAEELLKWWLDVFGDDYYIEIQRHGLMNFDGTGKSQEDVNQVLLGLAKKYNVKVICTNDSHYVEQNDYGPHDLLLCVNTAEERAIPVGDFETNYYTILTGLPGTADQRVHYGLLEELRQTHGHDDHARRMLSRIDEEIQKPPKQRRRRFGFANDQFFFKTQAQMNELFDDVPESVDNTNEIVDKITPPKLARDILLPNFPLPPQFANADEFLRELTYVGAFGAAAGNGTVTMSKPPRYAERTPEVEERLDYELRIIQTMGFAGYFLITQDFINKGRSMGVAVGPGRGSAAGSAVAYCVGITN
;
A
#
# COMPACT_ATOMS: atom_id res chain seq x y z
N MET A 1 -10.69 18.23 22.17
CA MET A 1 -10.36 18.18 20.74
C MET A 1 -10.75 16.79 20.26
N PRO A 2 -11.54 16.68 19.18
CA PRO A 2 -11.72 15.45 18.43
C PRO A 2 -10.45 14.61 18.33
N THR A 3 -10.59 13.30 18.53
CA THR A 3 -9.48 12.36 18.30
C THR A 3 -9.35 12.14 16.80
N PHE A 4 -8.14 12.04 16.27
CA PHE A 4 -7.91 11.89 14.84
C PHE A 4 -7.03 10.67 14.54
N SER A 5 -7.37 9.96 13.46
CA SER A 5 -6.59 8.85 12.90
C SER A 5 -6.34 9.09 11.41
N HIS A 6 -5.10 8.97 10.95
CA HIS A 6 -4.79 9.07 9.53
C HIS A 6 -5.31 7.84 8.78
N LEU A 7 -6.26 8.06 7.87
CA LEU A 7 -6.88 7.00 7.03
C LEU A 7 -6.39 6.99 5.58
N HIS A 8 -5.58 7.97 5.19
CA HIS A 8 -4.99 8.10 3.85
C HIS A 8 -3.52 8.52 3.99
N SER A 9 -2.62 7.55 3.93
CA SER A 9 -1.19 7.74 4.13
C SER A 9 -0.37 6.82 3.23
N HIS A 10 0.58 7.43 2.53
CA HIS A 10 1.51 6.81 1.61
C HIS A 10 2.85 6.61 2.32
N THR A 11 3.40 5.41 2.20
CA THR A 11 4.67 5.04 2.79
C THR A 11 5.73 4.92 1.71
N GLN A 12 6.96 4.59 2.10
CA GLN A 12 8.04 4.19 1.19
C GLN A 12 7.69 3.05 0.20
N TYR A 13 6.53 2.40 0.34
CA TYR A 13 6.03 1.39 -0.59
C TYR A 13 5.11 1.93 -1.68
N SER A 14 4.69 3.20 -1.61
CA SER A 14 4.29 4.00 -2.77
C SER A 14 5.54 4.36 -3.57
N LEU A 15 6.05 3.41 -4.36
CA LEU A 15 7.41 3.45 -4.92
C LEU A 15 7.75 4.68 -5.77
N LEU A 16 6.73 5.39 -6.29
CA LEU A 16 6.92 6.50 -7.21
C LEU A 16 6.96 7.88 -6.53
N ASP A 17 6.42 8.00 -5.32
CA ASP A 17 6.16 9.31 -4.68
C ASP A 17 6.03 9.24 -3.16
N GLY A 18 5.97 8.06 -2.53
CA GLY A 18 5.96 7.91 -1.10
C GLY A 18 7.38 7.89 -0.51
N GLN A 19 7.59 8.66 0.54
CA GLN A 19 8.86 8.73 1.27
C GLN A 19 8.72 8.32 2.74
N ALA A 20 7.50 8.35 3.30
CA ALA A 20 7.30 8.13 4.72
C ALA A 20 7.72 6.72 5.17
N SER A 21 8.66 6.66 6.13
CA SER A 21 9.04 5.40 6.75
C SER A 21 7.95 4.91 7.69
N ILE A 22 7.55 3.63 7.55
CA ILE A 22 6.55 2.99 8.40
C ILE A 22 6.88 3.18 9.89
N GLY A 23 8.12 2.90 10.30
CA GLY A 23 8.51 3.01 11.70
C GLY A 23 8.46 4.46 12.22
N ALA A 24 8.79 5.44 11.36
CA ALA A 24 8.71 6.85 11.72
C ALA A 24 7.25 7.34 11.84
N LEU A 25 6.37 6.91 10.93
CA LEU A 25 4.93 7.15 11.02
C LEU A 25 4.35 6.61 12.33
N MET A 26 4.64 5.34 12.66
CA MET A 26 4.14 4.72 13.89
C MET A 26 4.65 5.42 15.15
N LYS A 27 5.93 5.79 15.17
CA LYS A 27 6.53 6.54 16.28
C LYS A 27 5.86 7.90 16.47
N LYS A 28 5.60 8.63 15.37
CA LYS A 28 4.93 9.92 15.40
C LYS A 28 3.46 9.79 15.85
N ALA A 29 2.74 8.81 15.31
CA ALA A 29 1.37 8.51 15.70
C ALA A 29 1.26 8.20 17.20
N GLN A 30 2.17 7.37 17.74
CA GLN A 30 2.23 7.07 19.17
C GLN A 30 2.53 8.31 20.01
N ALA A 31 3.52 9.11 19.61
CA ALA A 31 3.90 10.32 20.33
C ALA A 31 2.77 11.37 20.35
N ASP A 32 1.97 11.42 19.29
CA ASP A 32 0.83 12.32 19.15
C ASP A 32 -0.47 11.73 19.74
N GLY A 33 -0.47 10.48 20.19
CA GLY A 33 -1.62 9.81 20.81
C GLY A 33 -2.72 9.40 19.83
N MET A 34 -2.39 9.21 18.54
CA MET A 34 -3.35 8.70 17.55
C MET A 34 -3.69 7.23 17.83
N PRO A 35 -4.96 6.80 17.74
CA PRO A 35 -5.33 5.41 18.04
C PRO A 35 -5.05 4.45 16.87
N ALA A 36 -5.07 4.94 15.63
CA ALA A 36 -4.90 4.13 14.44
C ALA A 36 -4.21 4.87 13.29
N VAL A 37 -3.63 4.11 12.36
CA VAL A 37 -3.06 4.61 11.11
C VAL A 37 -3.36 3.62 9.98
N ALA A 38 -3.73 4.12 8.81
CA ALA A 38 -3.94 3.33 7.61
C ALA A 38 -2.72 3.30 6.68
N LEU A 39 -2.43 2.12 6.13
CA LEU A 39 -1.52 1.93 5.00
C LEU A 39 -2.34 2.01 3.71
N THR A 40 -2.10 2.99 2.85
CA THR A 40 -2.90 3.17 1.63
C THR A 40 -2.04 3.47 0.41
N ASP A 41 -0.93 2.72 0.26
CA ASP A 41 0.00 2.92 -0.85
C ASP A 41 -0.67 2.78 -2.23
N HIS A 42 -0.10 3.47 -3.22
CA HIS A 42 -0.63 3.51 -4.58
C HIS A 42 -0.60 2.14 -5.25
N GLY A 43 -1.79 1.59 -5.49
CA GLY A 43 -2.06 0.40 -6.29
C GLY A 43 -1.43 -0.91 -5.77
N ASN A 44 -0.91 -0.92 -4.54
CA ASN A 44 -0.18 -2.06 -3.99
C ASN A 44 -0.39 -2.23 -2.48
N MET A 45 0.02 -3.39 -1.97
CA MET A 45 0.00 -3.74 -0.54
C MET A 45 1.37 -4.24 -0.06
N PHE A 46 2.46 -3.78 -0.67
CA PHE A 46 3.81 -4.33 -0.43
C PHE A 46 4.25 -4.19 1.04
N GLY A 47 3.87 -3.09 1.68
CA GLY A 47 4.21 -2.79 3.06
C GLY A 47 3.38 -3.52 4.12
N ALA A 48 2.30 -4.22 3.77
CA ALA A 48 1.26 -4.62 4.73
C ALA A 48 1.79 -5.43 5.93
N PHE A 49 2.65 -6.42 5.71
CA PHE A 49 3.22 -7.24 6.79
C PHE A 49 4.13 -6.43 7.72
N ASN A 50 5.00 -5.59 7.14
CA ASN A 50 5.89 -4.73 7.92
C ASN A 50 5.08 -3.68 8.68
N PHE A 51 4.04 -3.12 8.06
CA PHE A 51 3.15 -2.14 8.66
C PHE A 51 2.42 -2.67 9.90
N VAL A 52 1.79 -3.85 9.80
CA VAL A 52 1.15 -4.49 10.97
C VAL A 52 2.17 -4.80 12.06
N ALA A 53 3.35 -5.31 11.69
CA ALA A 53 4.39 -5.63 12.66
C ALA A 53 4.90 -4.38 13.41
N GLU A 54 5.13 -3.27 12.71
CA GLU A 54 5.54 -2.00 13.33
C GLU A 54 4.41 -1.38 14.16
N ALA A 55 3.17 -1.33 13.65
CA ALA A 55 2.03 -0.80 14.39
C ALA A 55 1.85 -1.49 15.76
N ASN A 56 1.99 -2.82 15.79
CA ASN A 56 1.94 -3.60 17.02
C ASN A 56 3.05 -3.24 18.01
N LYS A 57 4.27 -2.91 17.54
CA LYS A 57 5.38 -2.46 18.43
C LYS A 57 5.07 -1.13 19.10
N TYR A 58 4.35 -0.25 18.42
CA TYR A 58 3.98 1.07 18.91
C TYR A 58 2.58 1.14 19.53
N ASN A 59 1.88 0.00 19.65
CA ASN A 59 0.50 -0.09 20.16
C ASN A 59 -0.48 0.83 19.40
N ILE A 60 -0.29 0.92 18.08
CA ILE A 60 -1.17 1.61 17.14
C ILE A 60 -2.02 0.57 16.43
N LYS A 61 -3.32 0.80 16.25
CA LYS A 61 -4.17 -0.10 15.48
C LYS A 61 -3.86 0.04 13.98
N PRO A 62 -3.35 -1.01 13.30
CA PRO A 62 -3.09 -0.93 11.86
C PRO A 62 -4.39 -1.09 11.07
N ILE A 63 -4.59 -0.22 10.09
CA ILE A 63 -5.64 -0.34 9.08
C ILE A 63 -4.97 -0.63 7.74
N ILE A 64 -5.40 -1.68 7.05
CA ILE A 64 -4.81 -2.08 5.78
C ILE A 64 -5.72 -1.63 4.65
N GLY A 65 -5.19 -0.83 3.73
CA GLY A 65 -5.88 -0.35 2.55
C GLY A 65 -4.96 -0.31 1.34
N SER A 66 -5.44 0.31 0.27
CA SER A 66 -4.66 0.73 -0.90
C SER A 66 -5.42 1.82 -1.64
N GLU A 67 -4.70 2.79 -2.18
CA GLU A 67 -5.25 3.76 -3.11
C GLU A 67 -5.05 3.24 -4.56
N PHE A 68 -6.10 2.67 -5.14
CA PHE A 68 -6.04 2.04 -6.46
C PHE A 68 -6.15 3.04 -7.59
N TYR A 69 -5.51 2.73 -8.73
CA TYR A 69 -5.80 3.38 -10.00
C TYR A 69 -7.01 2.72 -10.67
N MET A 70 -8.14 3.40 -10.74
CA MET A 70 -9.36 2.95 -11.41
C MET A 70 -9.44 3.49 -12.83
N VAL A 71 -9.83 2.65 -13.79
CA VAL A 71 -10.09 3.01 -15.17
C VAL A 71 -11.43 2.44 -15.65
N ALA A 72 -11.90 2.90 -16.81
CA ALA A 72 -13.12 2.37 -17.42
C ALA A 72 -13.00 0.90 -17.86
N ASP A 73 -11.83 0.51 -18.38
CA ASP A 73 -11.52 -0.86 -18.81
C ASP A 73 -10.04 -1.17 -18.55
N ARG A 74 -9.78 -2.07 -17.61
CA ARG A 74 -8.41 -2.45 -17.22
C ARG A 74 -7.65 -3.21 -18.32
N HIS A 75 -8.37 -3.83 -19.27
CA HIS A 75 -7.79 -4.60 -20.38
C HIS A 75 -7.36 -3.71 -21.55
N LYS A 76 -7.85 -2.47 -21.64
CA LYS A 76 -7.39 -1.51 -22.65
C LYS A 76 -5.96 -1.09 -22.38
N LYS A 77 -5.05 -1.50 -23.27
CA LYS A 77 -3.59 -1.22 -23.22
C LYS A 77 -3.08 -0.46 -24.45
N THR A 78 -3.97 -0.01 -25.31
CA THR A 78 -3.63 0.78 -26.51
C THR A 78 -4.54 1.98 -26.59
N PHE A 79 -3.96 3.15 -26.81
CA PHE A 79 -4.66 4.43 -26.83
C PHE A 79 -4.22 5.23 -28.06
N LEU A 80 -5.19 5.54 -28.93
CA LEU A 80 -4.94 6.32 -30.13
C LEU A 80 -4.94 7.82 -29.80
N ARG A 81 -3.75 8.37 -29.54
CA ARG A 81 -3.57 9.80 -29.19
C ARG A 81 -4.16 10.75 -30.24
N GLU A 82 -4.07 10.39 -31.52
CA GLU A 82 -4.65 11.16 -32.64
C GLU A 82 -6.19 11.26 -32.57
N LYS A 83 -6.84 10.33 -31.88
CA LYS A 83 -8.29 10.34 -31.61
C LYS A 83 -8.63 10.93 -30.23
N GLY A 84 -7.66 11.52 -29.55
CA GLY A 84 -7.83 12.05 -28.18
C GLY A 84 -7.94 10.97 -27.11
N GLU A 85 -7.67 9.70 -27.43
CA GLU A 85 -7.72 8.63 -26.44
C GLU A 85 -6.54 8.74 -25.47
N LYS A 86 -6.85 8.66 -24.19
CA LYS A 86 -5.87 8.64 -23.09
C LYS A 86 -6.29 7.65 -22.02
N ASP A 87 -5.32 7.23 -21.23
CA ASP A 87 -5.52 6.39 -20.06
C ASP A 87 -6.01 7.25 -18.88
N ASN A 88 -7.32 7.53 -18.88
CA ASN A 88 -8.00 8.25 -17.81
C ASN A 88 -8.04 7.37 -16.57
N ARG A 89 -7.17 7.69 -15.61
CA ARG A 89 -7.03 6.98 -14.34
C ARG A 89 -7.54 7.88 -13.24
N TYR A 90 -8.33 7.29 -12.36
CA TYR A 90 -8.85 7.93 -11.16
C TYR A 90 -8.27 7.22 -9.94
N HIS A 91 -8.01 7.96 -8.88
CA HIS A 91 -7.63 7.35 -7.61
C HIS A 91 -8.87 6.80 -6.90
N GLN A 92 -8.71 5.74 -6.14
CA GLN A 92 -9.76 5.17 -5.30
C GLN A 92 -9.19 4.53 -4.05
N LEU A 93 -9.48 5.15 -2.90
CA LEU A 93 -9.13 4.62 -1.59
C LEU A 93 -10.08 3.49 -1.20
N LEU A 94 -9.52 2.34 -0.81
CA LEU A 94 -10.25 1.22 -0.22
C LEU A 94 -9.53 0.73 1.04
N LEU A 95 -10.29 0.53 2.12
CA LEU A 95 -9.80 0.03 3.41
C LEU A 95 -10.42 -1.35 3.71
N ALA A 96 -9.64 -2.29 4.22
CA ALA A 96 -10.14 -3.58 4.67
C ALA A 96 -10.79 -3.45 6.04
N LYS A 97 -12.12 -3.64 6.11
CA LYS A 97 -12.89 -3.65 7.35
C LYS A 97 -12.58 -4.88 8.20
N ASP A 98 -12.32 -6.01 7.56
CA ASP A 98 -12.09 -7.30 8.22
C ASP A 98 -11.16 -8.21 7.39
N GLN A 99 -11.03 -9.48 7.81
CA GLN A 99 -10.20 -10.47 7.13
C GLN A 99 -10.67 -10.78 5.69
N ALA A 100 -11.98 -10.75 5.42
CA ALA A 100 -12.51 -10.94 4.07
C ALA A 100 -12.17 -9.74 3.18
N GLY A 101 -12.32 -8.53 3.73
CA GLY A 101 -11.85 -7.29 3.11
C GLY A 101 -10.37 -7.33 2.75
N TYR A 102 -9.51 -7.80 3.67
CA TYR A 102 -8.08 -7.94 3.38
C TYR A 102 -7.81 -8.90 2.21
N HIS A 103 -8.50 -10.04 2.14
CA HIS A 103 -8.37 -10.96 1.01
C HIS A 103 -8.87 -10.34 -0.30
N ASN A 104 -9.93 -9.55 -0.24
CA ASN A 104 -10.47 -8.84 -1.39
C ASN A 104 -9.53 -7.74 -1.88
N LEU A 105 -8.93 -6.93 -1.00
CA LEU A 105 -7.85 -6.01 -1.37
C LEU A 105 -6.68 -6.75 -2.02
N ALA A 106 -6.26 -7.89 -1.47
CA ALA A 106 -5.18 -8.69 -2.03
C ALA A 106 -5.54 -9.21 -3.44
N LYS A 107 -6.81 -9.56 -3.70
CA LYS A 107 -7.30 -9.94 -5.03
C LYS A 107 -7.32 -8.75 -5.99
N LEU A 108 -7.83 -7.60 -5.57
CA LEU A 108 -7.81 -6.36 -6.36
C LEU A 108 -6.39 -5.97 -6.76
N SER A 109 -5.46 -5.95 -5.80
CA SER A 109 -4.04 -5.67 -6.05
C SER A 109 -3.39 -6.73 -6.95
N SER A 110 -3.68 -8.01 -6.75
CA SER A 110 -3.13 -9.05 -7.64
C SER A 110 -3.63 -8.89 -9.08
N LEU A 111 -4.93 -8.65 -9.28
CA LEU A 111 -5.53 -8.53 -10.60
C LEU A 111 -5.15 -7.21 -11.30
N SER A 112 -4.94 -6.14 -10.54
CA SER A 112 -4.42 -4.88 -11.09
C SER A 112 -3.03 -5.06 -11.69
N TYR A 113 -2.19 -5.91 -11.10
CA TYR A 113 -0.88 -6.29 -11.63
C TYR A 113 -0.93 -7.32 -12.77
N ILE A 114 -1.77 -8.35 -12.66
CA ILE A 114 -1.82 -9.44 -13.65
C ILE A 114 -2.52 -9.00 -14.93
N GLU A 115 -3.66 -8.33 -14.81
CA GLU A 115 -4.53 -7.98 -15.94
C GLU A 115 -4.39 -6.49 -16.30
N GLY A 116 -4.37 -5.64 -15.28
CA GLY A 116 -4.57 -4.19 -15.43
C GLY A 116 -3.33 -3.34 -15.71
N VAL A 117 -2.11 -3.88 -15.68
CA VAL A 117 -0.90 -3.06 -15.83
C VAL A 117 -0.85 -2.41 -17.20
N TYR A 118 -0.69 -1.10 -17.18
CA TYR A 118 -0.31 -0.30 -18.33
C TYR A 118 0.75 0.73 -17.91
N SER A 119 1.84 0.79 -18.67
CA SER A 119 3.05 1.51 -18.26
C SER A 119 3.50 1.06 -16.86
N LYS A 120 3.54 1.96 -15.88
CA LYS A 120 3.91 1.68 -14.48
C LYS A 120 2.72 1.58 -13.53
N PHE A 121 1.49 1.64 -14.05
CA PHE A 121 0.28 1.76 -13.24
C PHE A 121 -0.49 0.44 -13.24
N PRO A 122 -0.61 -0.25 -12.09
CA PRO A 122 -1.51 -1.39 -11.93
C PRO A 122 -2.94 -0.87 -11.73
N ARG A 123 -3.86 -1.19 -12.66
CA ARG A 123 -5.19 -0.57 -12.71
C ARG A 123 -6.31 -1.57 -12.43
N ILE A 124 -7.37 -1.12 -11.75
CA ILE A 124 -8.63 -1.86 -11.58
C ILE A 124 -9.76 -1.16 -12.34
N ASP A 125 -10.94 -1.77 -12.36
CA ASP A 125 -12.18 -1.18 -12.89
C ASP A 125 -13.38 -1.53 -11.99
N LYS A 126 -14.54 -0.99 -12.33
CA LYS A 126 -15.79 -1.21 -11.58
C LYS A 126 -16.26 -2.67 -11.60
N GLU A 127 -15.88 -3.46 -12.61
CA GLU A 127 -16.18 -4.91 -12.64
C GLU A 127 -15.48 -5.63 -11.47
N LEU A 128 -14.19 -5.33 -11.25
CA LEU A 128 -13.46 -5.90 -10.11
C LEU A 128 -14.00 -5.41 -8.77
N ILE A 129 -14.41 -4.14 -8.66
CA ILE A 129 -14.99 -3.60 -7.43
C ILE A 129 -16.29 -4.33 -7.10
N LEU A 130 -17.21 -4.46 -8.05
CA LEU A 130 -18.46 -5.21 -7.85
C LEU A 130 -18.24 -6.67 -7.45
N LYS A 131 -17.12 -7.27 -7.84
CA LYS A 131 -16.78 -8.64 -7.47
C LYS A 131 -16.15 -8.78 -6.08
N TYR A 132 -15.45 -7.76 -5.60
CA TYR A 132 -14.60 -7.82 -4.41
C TYR A 132 -14.85 -6.68 -3.40
N HIS A 133 -16.03 -6.03 -3.41
CA HIS A 133 -16.34 -4.94 -2.48
C HIS A 133 -16.69 -5.41 -1.05
N GLU A 134 -17.11 -6.66 -0.87
CA GLU A 134 -17.50 -7.15 0.46
C GLU A 134 -16.36 -7.04 1.48
N GLY A 135 -16.66 -6.57 2.68
CA GLY A 135 -15.66 -6.36 3.74
C GLY A 135 -14.74 -5.16 3.51
N LEU A 136 -15.01 -4.31 2.52
CA LEU A 136 -14.27 -3.07 2.26
C LEU A 136 -15.06 -1.83 2.67
N ILE A 137 -14.32 -0.78 3.03
CA ILE A 137 -14.80 0.60 3.17
C ILE A 137 -14.21 1.41 2.02
N ALA A 138 -15.02 2.25 1.38
CA ALA A 138 -14.61 3.12 0.28
C ALA A 138 -14.85 4.59 0.62
N THR A 139 -14.10 5.48 -0.01
CA THR A 139 -14.27 6.92 0.16
C THR A 139 -14.37 7.64 -1.18
N SER A 140 -14.75 8.92 -1.17
CA SER A 140 -14.62 9.79 -2.35
C SER A 140 -13.16 10.11 -2.72
N CYS A 141 -12.20 9.72 -1.87
CA CYS A 141 -10.76 9.74 -2.10
C CYS A 141 -10.20 11.16 -2.37
N CYS A 142 -8.95 11.25 -2.87
CA CYS A 142 -8.25 12.50 -3.10
C CYS A 142 -8.79 13.23 -4.34
N ILE A 143 -8.22 14.40 -4.64
CA ILE A 143 -8.61 15.22 -5.80
C ILE A 143 -8.50 14.46 -7.14
N GLY A 144 -7.66 13.42 -7.22
CA GLY A 144 -7.49 12.57 -8.40
C GLY A 144 -8.59 11.53 -8.62
N ALA A 145 -9.58 11.44 -7.71
CA ALA A 145 -10.66 10.45 -7.79
C ALA A 145 -11.80 10.87 -8.72
N GLU A 146 -12.65 9.92 -9.13
CA GLU A 146 -13.64 10.17 -10.20
C GLU A 146 -14.70 11.21 -9.83
N ILE A 147 -15.12 11.28 -8.55
CA ILE A 147 -16.11 12.27 -8.10
C ILE A 147 -15.47 13.68 -8.08
N PRO A 148 -14.35 13.93 -7.39
CA PRO A 148 -13.64 15.21 -7.48
C PRO A 148 -13.30 15.65 -8.91
N GLN A 149 -12.84 14.73 -9.76
CA GLN A 149 -12.54 15.03 -11.17
C GLN A 149 -13.79 15.42 -11.95
N ALA A 150 -14.95 14.78 -11.71
CA ALA A 150 -16.22 15.18 -12.31
C ALA A 150 -16.67 16.57 -11.83
N ILE A 151 -16.46 16.90 -10.55
CA ILE A 151 -16.75 18.25 -10.03
C ILE A 151 -15.88 19.30 -10.73
N LEU A 152 -14.60 19.02 -10.93
CA LEU A 152 -13.65 19.93 -11.55
C LEU A 152 -13.94 20.14 -13.05
N PHE A 153 -14.03 19.05 -13.81
CA PHE A 153 -13.94 19.06 -15.28
C PHE A 153 -15.23 18.70 -16.01
N GLU A 154 -16.27 18.26 -15.30
CA GLU A 154 -17.55 17.89 -15.88
C GLU A 154 -18.69 18.72 -15.26
N SER A 155 -19.45 18.15 -14.33
CA SER A 155 -20.56 18.83 -13.66
C SER A 155 -20.88 18.19 -12.30
N GLU A 156 -21.49 18.96 -11.41
CA GLU A 156 -22.00 18.45 -10.12
C GLU A 156 -23.06 17.35 -10.32
N ALA A 157 -23.86 17.43 -11.38
CA ALA A 157 -24.83 16.39 -11.72
C ALA A 157 -24.15 15.05 -12.05
N LYS A 158 -23.00 15.09 -12.74
CA LYS A 158 -22.21 13.88 -13.01
C LYS A 158 -21.57 13.35 -11.73
N ALA A 159 -21.01 14.22 -10.90
CA ALA A 159 -20.46 13.85 -9.61
C ALA A 159 -21.52 13.16 -8.72
N GLU A 160 -22.75 13.66 -8.72
CA GLU A 160 -23.88 13.07 -8.01
C GLU A 160 -24.29 11.69 -8.57
N GLU A 161 -24.28 11.51 -9.89
CA GLU A 161 -24.52 10.19 -10.53
C GLU A 161 -23.47 9.17 -10.09
N LEU A 162 -22.19 9.55 -10.06
CA LEU A 162 -21.10 8.70 -9.61
C LEU A 162 -21.24 8.37 -8.11
N LEU A 163 -21.58 9.35 -7.27
CA LEU A 163 -21.84 9.13 -5.85
C LEU A 163 -22.94 8.08 -5.63
N LYS A 164 -24.07 8.18 -6.35
CA LYS A 164 -25.15 7.19 -6.24
C LYS A 164 -24.68 5.77 -6.51
N TRP A 165 -23.86 5.58 -7.54
CA TRP A 165 -23.28 4.28 -7.83
C TRP A 165 -22.46 3.73 -6.66
N TRP A 166 -21.64 4.57 -6.02
CA TRP A 166 -20.88 4.15 -4.83
C TRP A 166 -21.77 3.82 -3.64
N LEU A 167 -22.82 4.61 -3.40
CA LEU A 167 -23.80 4.35 -2.34
C LEU A 167 -24.57 3.06 -2.59
N ASP A 168 -24.91 2.74 -3.84
CA ASP A 168 -25.56 1.48 -4.21
C ASP A 168 -24.67 0.25 -3.92
N VAL A 169 -23.34 0.40 -4.03
CA VAL A 169 -22.37 -0.71 -3.84
C VAL A 169 -21.92 -0.86 -2.39
N PHE A 170 -21.65 0.25 -1.69
CA PHE A 170 -21.03 0.25 -0.36
C PHE A 170 -21.98 0.65 0.77
N GLY A 171 -23.11 1.31 0.48
CA GLY A 171 -24.06 1.76 1.50
C GLY A 171 -23.37 2.55 2.62
N ASP A 172 -23.57 2.08 3.86
CA ASP A 172 -23.02 2.68 5.08
C ASP A 172 -21.48 2.57 5.22
N ASP A 173 -20.83 1.79 4.35
CA ASP A 173 -19.37 1.67 4.26
C ASP A 173 -18.77 2.61 3.20
N TYR A 174 -19.56 3.57 2.70
CA TYR A 174 -19.07 4.68 1.89
C TYR A 174 -18.99 5.98 2.69
N TYR A 175 -17.88 6.70 2.55
CA TYR A 175 -17.65 7.98 3.21
C TYR A 175 -17.25 9.06 2.20
N ILE A 176 -17.69 10.29 2.44
CA ILE A 176 -17.15 11.44 1.72
C ILE A 176 -15.87 11.89 2.42
N GLU A 177 -14.78 11.92 1.68
CA GLU A 177 -13.45 12.31 2.14
C GLU A 177 -13.15 13.74 1.69
N ILE A 178 -12.79 14.58 2.65
CA ILE A 178 -12.34 15.95 2.43
C ILE A 178 -10.89 16.13 2.87
N GLN A 179 -10.17 16.95 2.12
CA GLN A 179 -8.73 17.21 2.32
C GLN A 179 -8.46 18.70 2.11
N ARG A 180 -7.48 19.26 2.84
CA ARG A 180 -7.14 20.69 2.75
C ARG A 180 -5.64 20.92 2.73
N HIS A 181 -5.10 21.07 1.51
CA HIS A 181 -3.69 21.36 1.26
C HIS A 181 -3.49 22.79 0.73
N GLY A 182 -4.56 23.58 0.60
CA GLY A 182 -4.49 24.93 0.02
C GLY A 182 -4.28 24.94 -1.50
N LEU A 183 -4.78 23.92 -2.21
CA LEU A 183 -4.67 23.85 -3.66
C LEU A 183 -5.72 24.75 -4.33
N MET A 184 -5.31 25.48 -5.36
CA MET A 184 -6.14 26.43 -6.09
C MET A 184 -5.95 26.26 -7.59
N ASN A 185 -6.91 26.76 -8.37
CA ASN A 185 -6.91 26.82 -9.84
C ASN A 185 -6.45 25.52 -10.53
N PHE A 186 -7.04 24.38 -10.18
CA PHE A 186 -6.67 23.09 -10.76
C PHE A 186 -6.79 23.12 -12.28
N ASP A 187 -5.67 22.91 -12.99
CA ASP A 187 -5.59 22.87 -14.45
C ASP A 187 -6.33 24.02 -15.17
N GLY A 188 -6.34 25.22 -14.56
CA GLY A 188 -6.98 26.40 -15.14
C GLY A 188 -8.51 26.42 -15.05
N THR A 189 -9.10 25.56 -14.23
CA THR A 189 -10.57 25.52 -14.01
C THR A 189 -11.11 26.72 -13.23
N GLY A 190 -10.25 27.49 -12.56
CA GLY A 190 -10.65 28.51 -11.60
C GLY A 190 -11.20 27.97 -10.28
N LYS A 191 -11.22 26.64 -10.10
CA LYS A 191 -11.72 25.98 -8.87
C LYS A 191 -10.56 25.58 -7.96
N SER A 192 -10.79 25.71 -6.66
CA SER A 192 -9.91 25.30 -5.57
C SER A 192 -10.28 23.95 -4.98
N GLN A 193 -9.43 23.42 -4.10
CA GLN A 193 -9.75 22.21 -3.34
C GLN A 193 -10.93 22.45 -2.41
N GLU A 194 -11.06 23.67 -1.89
CA GLU A 194 -12.19 24.01 -1.05
C GLU A 194 -13.50 24.10 -1.84
N ASP A 195 -13.50 24.61 -3.07
CA ASP A 195 -14.69 24.58 -3.92
C ASP A 195 -15.20 23.14 -4.15
N VAL A 196 -14.27 22.19 -4.34
CA VAL A 196 -14.61 20.77 -4.44
C VAL A 196 -15.15 20.24 -3.11
N ASN A 197 -14.50 20.57 -1.98
CA ASN A 197 -14.99 20.19 -0.65
C ASN A 197 -16.41 20.70 -0.39
N GLN A 198 -16.75 21.94 -0.78
CA GLN A 198 -18.09 22.49 -0.58
C GLN A 198 -19.16 21.72 -1.36
N VAL A 199 -18.87 21.29 -2.59
CA VAL A 199 -19.76 20.40 -3.35
C VAL A 199 -19.89 19.04 -2.67
N LEU A 200 -18.78 18.45 -2.23
CA LEU A 200 -18.77 17.17 -1.50
C LEU A 200 -19.60 17.25 -0.20
N LEU A 201 -19.44 18.30 0.60
CA LEU A 201 -20.23 18.54 1.81
C LEU A 201 -21.73 18.71 1.49
N GLY A 202 -22.06 19.40 0.41
CA GLY A 202 -23.44 19.52 -0.08
C GLY A 202 -24.05 18.17 -0.45
N LEU A 203 -23.29 17.33 -1.15
CA LEU A 203 -23.70 15.95 -1.48
C LEU A 203 -23.82 15.08 -0.23
N ALA A 204 -22.89 15.18 0.72
CA ALA A 204 -22.92 14.46 1.99
C ALA A 204 -24.21 14.74 2.76
N LYS A 205 -24.56 16.03 2.87
CA LYS A 205 -25.82 16.46 3.50
C LYS A 205 -27.06 15.97 2.74
N LYS A 206 -27.04 16.05 1.40
CA LYS A 206 -28.18 15.64 0.55
C LYS A 206 -28.48 14.15 0.66
N TYR A 207 -27.44 13.32 0.75
CA TYR A 207 -27.56 11.86 0.77
C TYR A 207 -27.37 11.23 2.15
N ASN A 208 -27.21 12.06 3.19
CA ASN A 208 -26.93 11.63 4.57
C ASN A 208 -25.71 10.68 4.67
N VAL A 209 -24.65 11.03 3.93
CA VAL A 209 -23.37 10.30 3.92
C VAL A 209 -22.43 10.95 4.93
N LYS A 210 -21.72 10.14 5.71
CA LYS A 210 -20.76 10.65 6.69
C LYS A 210 -19.52 11.21 6.01
N VAL A 211 -18.98 12.27 6.58
CA VAL A 211 -17.77 12.95 6.10
C VAL A 211 -16.60 12.56 7.00
N ILE A 212 -15.44 12.30 6.40
CA ILE A 212 -14.16 12.14 7.10
C ILE A 212 -13.15 13.13 6.54
N CYS A 213 -12.21 13.57 7.37
CA CYS A 213 -11.04 14.32 6.89
C CYS A 213 -9.80 13.43 6.81
N THR A 214 -8.94 13.69 5.84
CA THR A 214 -7.62 13.07 5.70
C THR A 214 -6.61 14.10 5.17
N ASN A 215 -5.33 13.73 5.06
CA ASN A 215 -4.29 14.63 4.57
C ASN A 215 -3.33 13.98 3.55
N ASP A 216 -3.72 12.85 2.96
CA ASP A 216 -2.99 12.20 1.86
C ASP A 216 -1.44 12.26 1.99
N SER A 217 -0.95 11.81 3.14
CA SER A 217 0.42 12.14 3.55
C SER A 217 1.44 11.29 2.81
N HIS A 218 2.49 11.89 2.25
CA HIS A 218 3.57 11.20 1.52
C HIS A 218 4.92 11.21 2.25
N TYR A 219 5.06 12.05 3.27
CA TYR A 219 6.25 12.19 4.11
C TYR A 219 5.86 12.46 5.57
N VAL A 220 6.80 12.31 6.51
CA VAL A 220 6.45 12.30 7.95
C VAL A 220 6.39 13.70 8.51
N GLU A 221 7.44 14.50 8.31
CA GLU A 221 7.53 15.87 8.77
C GLU A 221 7.39 16.87 7.63
N GLN A 222 6.83 18.05 7.89
CA GLN A 222 6.70 19.10 6.87
C GLN A 222 8.03 19.44 6.20
N ASN A 223 9.12 19.45 6.98
CA ASN A 223 10.46 19.72 6.49
C ASN A 223 11.04 18.63 5.56
N ASP A 224 10.39 17.47 5.47
CA ASP A 224 10.77 16.40 4.54
C ASP A 224 10.35 16.72 3.10
N TYR A 225 9.62 17.82 2.84
CA TYR A 225 9.21 18.23 1.50
C TYR A 225 10.39 18.39 0.52
N GLY A 226 11.53 18.95 0.97
CA GLY A 226 12.71 19.10 0.12
C GLY A 226 13.30 17.75 -0.35
N PRO A 227 13.57 16.82 0.57
CA PRO A 227 13.91 15.43 0.25
C PRO A 227 12.86 14.70 -0.60
N HIS A 228 11.56 14.90 -0.33
CA HIS A 228 10.45 14.32 -1.11
C HIS A 228 10.48 14.80 -2.57
N ASP A 229 10.59 16.10 -2.78
CA ASP A 229 10.68 16.72 -4.10
C ASP A 229 11.86 16.17 -4.92
N LEU A 230 13.00 15.90 -4.26
CA LEU A 230 14.15 15.25 -4.87
C LEU A 230 13.87 13.80 -5.28
N LEU A 231 13.15 13.03 -4.45
CA LEU A 231 12.69 11.68 -4.81
C LEU A 231 11.85 11.70 -6.09
N LEU A 232 10.93 12.67 -6.22
CA LEU A 232 10.12 12.83 -7.43
C LEU A 232 10.97 13.11 -8.67
N CYS A 233 11.97 13.98 -8.54
CA CYS A 233 12.93 14.28 -9.61
C CYS A 233 13.71 13.05 -10.07
N VAL A 234 14.14 12.20 -9.14
CA VAL A 234 14.83 10.93 -9.46
C VAL A 234 13.90 10.00 -10.23
N ASN A 235 12.64 9.89 -9.81
CA ASN A 235 11.66 9.00 -10.44
C ASN A 235 11.21 9.46 -11.83
N THR A 236 11.19 10.76 -12.11
CA THR A 236 10.86 11.30 -13.44
C THR A 236 12.07 11.58 -14.33
N ALA A 237 13.29 11.44 -13.80
CA ALA A 237 14.53 11.84 -14.46
C ALA A 237 14.51 13.32 -14.90
N GLU A 238 13.99 14.19 -14.03
CA GLU A 238 13.90 15.63 -14.27
C GLU A 238 14.79 16.41 -13.30
N GLU A 239 15.33 17.54 -13.76
CA GLU A 239 16.14 18.41 -12.91
C GLU A 239 15.25 19.19 -11.95
N ARG A 240 15.64 19.27 -10.67
CA ARG A 240 14.92 20.04 -9.64
C ARG A 240 14.71 21.51 -10.01
N ALA A 241 15.61 22.07 -10.82
CA ALA A 241 15.54 23.45 -11.32
C ALA A 241 14.38 23.70 -12.30
N ILE A 242 13.82 22.63 -12.90
CA ILE A 242 12.59 22.73 -13.69
C ILE A 242 11.44 23.03 -12.73
N PRO A 243 10.60 24.05 -12.99
CA PRO A 243 9.45 24.34 -12.15
C PRO A 243 8.47 23.17 -12.11
N VAL A 244 7.83 22.95 -10.96
CA VAL A 244 6.71 22.03 -10.83
C VAL A 244 5.55 22.50 -11.72
N GLY A 245 4.74 21.57 -12.23
CA GLY A 245 3.45 21.84 -12.87
C GLY A 245 2.65 22.89 -12.10
N ASP A 246 2.03 23.86 -12.77
CA ASP A 246 1.16 24.81 -12.06
C ASP A 246 -0.01 24.05 -11.46
N PHE A 247 0.07 23.89 -10.14
CA PHE A 247 -1.07 24.11 -9.29
C PHE A 247 -0.89 25.56 -8.86
N GLU A 248 -1.48 26.53 -9.57
CA GLU A 248 -1.41 27.92 -9.13
C GLU A 248 -2.14 28.02 -7.79
N THR A 249 -1.40 27.83 -6.69
CA THR A 249 -1.94 27.97 -5.35
C THR A 249 -1.97 29.46 -5.00
N ASN A 250 -3.13 29.99 -4.65
CA ASN A 250 -3.25 31.35 -4.05
C ASN A 250 -2.71 31.39 -2.60
N TYR A 251 -2.23 30.26 -2.08
CA TYR A 251 -1.51 30.18 -0.83
C TYR A 251 -0.04 30.44 -1.04
N TYR A 252 0.49 31.39 -0.29
CA TYR A 252 1.90 31.75 -0.31
C TYR A 252 2.54 31.34 1.00
N THR A 253 3.82 31.03 0.93
CA THR A 253 4.64 30.83 2.11
C THR A 253 5.49 32.06 2.31
N ILE A 254 5.38 32.67 3.49
CA ILE A 254 6.28 33.75 3.92
C ILE A 254 7.00 33.34 5.20
N LEU A 255 8.18 33.90 5.38
CA LEU A 255 8.95 33.77 6.60
C LEU A 255 8.88 35.09 7.36
N THR A 256 8.49 35.06 8.62
CA THR A 256 8.73 36.16 9.57
C THR A 256 9.99 35.88 10.36
N GLY A 257 10.63 36.92 10.87
CA GLY A 257 11.93 36.79 11.56
C GLY A 257 13.11 36.62 10.60
N LEU A 258 14.32 36.81 11.11
CA LEU A 258 15.53 36.76 10.28
C LEU A 258 15.89 35.31 9.91
N PRO A 259 16.50 35.07 8.73
CA PRO A 259 16.97 33.74 8.38
C PRO A 259 18.02 33.22 9.38
N GLY A 260 17.80 32.04 9.96
CA GLY A 260 18.75 31.38 10.87
C GLY A 260 18.66 31.78 12.34
N THR A 261 17.60 32.48 12.74
CA THR A 261 17.35 32.89 14.13
C THR A 261 16.17 32.12 14.74
N ALA A 262 16.11 32.06 16.08
CA ALA A 262 15.09 31.28 16.81
C ALA A 262 13.66 31.83 16.71
N ASP A 263 13.50 33.06 16.23
CA ASP A 263 12.22 33.74 15.96
C ASP A 263 11.70 33.50 14.54
N GLN A 264 12.45 32.78 13.70
CA GLN A 264 12.04 32.47 12.33
C GLN A 264 10.80 31.57 12.35
N ARG A 265 9.70 32.04 11.74
CA ARG A 265 8.46 31.27 11.61
C ARG A 265 7.98 31.25 10.17
N VAL A 266 7.45 30.11 9.76
CA VAL A 266 6.84 29.92 8.45
C VAL A 266 5.34 30.17 8.60
N HIS A 267 4.78 31.03 7.74
CA HIS A 267 3.34 31.29 7.68
C HIS A 267 2.80 30.95 6.31
N TYR A 268 1.61 30.37 6.32
CA TYR A 268 0.87 29.96 5.13
C TYR A 268 -0.48 30.67 5.15
N GLY A 269 -0.90 31.18 4.01
CA GLY A 269 -2.17 31.88 3.90
C GLY A 269 -2.36 32.44 2.51
N LEU A 270 -3.55 32.98 2.25
CA LEU A 270 -3.79 33.75 1.04
C LEU A 270 -2.90 35.00 1.04
N LEU A 271 -2.55 35.50 -0.14
CA LEU A 271 -1.70 36.69 -0.24
C LEU A 271 -2.27 37.87 0.56
N GLU A 272 -3.59 38.05 0.52
CA GLU A 272 -4.28 39.12 1.23
C GLU A 272 -4.32 38.90 2.74
N GLU A 273 -4.50 37.65 3.20
CA GLU A 273 -4.43 37.29 4.61
C GLU A 273 -3.02 37.54 5.16
N LEU A 274 -1.99 37.05 4.47
CA LEU A 274 -0.60 37.24 4.88
C LEU A 274 -0.20 38.72 4.87
N ARG A 275 -0.75 39.53 3.97
CA ARG A 275 -0.59 40.99 4.01
C ARG A 275 -1.22 41.58 5.26
N GLN A 276 -2.44 41.17 5.59
CA GLN A 276 -3.16 41.66 6.77
C GLN A 276 -2.47 41.23 8.07
N THR A 277 -2.07 39.97 8.18
CA THR A 277 -1.53 39.39 9.42
C THR A 277 -0.04 39.64 9.59
N HIS A 278 0.75 39.71 8.51
CA HIS A 278 2.21 39.77 8.58
C HIS A 278 2.86 40.90 7.76
N GLY A 279 2.10 41.79 7.11
CA GLY A 279 2.65 42.93 6.37
C GLY A 279 3.45 43.92 7.23
N HIS A 280 3.34 43.83 8.55
CA HIS A 280 4.12 44.60 9.51
C HIS A 280 5.57 44.10 9.67
N ASP A 281 5.88 42.84 9.35
CA ASP A 281 7.23 42.28 9.41
C ASP A 281 8.03 42.64 8.13
N ASP A 282 9.24 43.18 8.30
CA ASP A 282 10.07 43.68 7.18
C ASP A 282 10.59 42.57 6.26
N HIS A 283 10.80 41.35 6.79
CA HIS A 283 11.23 40.20 6.00
C HIS A 283 10.04 39.67 5.19
N ALA A 284 8.90 39.47 5.83
CA ALA A 284 7.64 39.09 5.21
C ALA A 284 7.24 40.07 4.10
N ARG A 285 7.27 41.38 4.35
CA ARG A 285 6.93 42.42 3.36
C ARG A 285 7.79 42.35 2.11
N ARG A 286 9.09 42.07 2.26
CA ARG A 286 10.02 41.89 1.11
C ARG A 286 9.78 40.60 0.33
N MET A 287 9.23 39.56 0.97
CA MET A 287 8.81 38.34 0.26
C MET A 287 7.50 38.60 -0.48
N LEU A 288 6.51 39.23 0.17
CA LEU A 288 5.23 39.61 -0.44
C LEU A 288 5.42 40.49 -1.69
N SER A 289 6.32 41.48 -1.64
CA SER A 289 6.62 42.33 -2.81
C SER A 289 7.25 41.56 -3.98
N ARG A 290 8.06 40.53 -3.71
CA ARG A 290 8.64 39.69 -4.77
C ARG A 290 7.61 38.77 -5.40
N ILE A 291 6.66 38.30 -4.59
CA ILE A 291 5.50 37.56 -5.06
C ILE A 291 4.69 38.43 -6.05
N ASP A 292 4.43 39.69 -5.69
CA ASP A 292 3.72 40.64 -6.56
C ASP A 292 4.42 40.85 -7.91
N GLU A 293 5.75 41.00 -7.91
CA GLU A 293 6.55 41.14 -9.13
C GLU A 293 6.51 39.88 -10.02
N GLU A 294 6.41 38.68 -9.43
CA GLU A 294 6.37 37.43 -10.18
C GLU A 294 5.00 37.19 -10.81
N ILE A 295 3.91 37.54 -10.09
CA ILE A 295 2.52 37.46 -10.60
C ILE A 295 2.31 38.34 -11.84
N GLN A 296 3.00 39.47 -11.92
CA GLN A 296 2.88 40.40 -13.05
C GLN A 296 3.62 39.94 -14.33
N LYS A 297 4.42 38.87 -14.26
CA LYS A 297 5.17 38.38 -15.43
C LYS A 297 4.27 37.53 -16.32
N PRO A 298 4.33 37.71 -17.66
CA PRO A 298 3.57 36.87 -18.58
C PRO A 298 4.01 35.40 -18.44
N PRO A 299 3.07 34.42 -18.49
CA PRO A 299 3.39 33.02 -18.30
C PRO A 299 4.32 32.56 -19.43
N LYS A 300 5.59 32.34 -19.09
CA LYS A 300 6.52 31.70 -20.02
C LYS A 300 6.07 30.24 -20.15
N GLN A 301 5.88 29.77 -21.39
CA GLN A 301 5.77 28.34 -21.70
C GLN A 301 7.10 27.66 -21.33
N ARG A 302 7.27 27.43 -20.03
CA ARG A 302 8.38 26.70 -19.45
C ARG A 302 7.93 25.26 -19.37
N ARG A 303 8.79 24.36 -19.83
CA ARG A 303 8.70 22.94 -19.49
C ARG A 303 8.49 22.82 -17.98
N ARG A 304 7.49 22.06 -17.56
CA ARG A 304 7.19 21.79 -16.15
C ARG A 304 7.44 20.33 -15.83
N ARG A 305 7.92 20.07 -14.62
CA ARG A 305 8.15 18.72 -14.09
C ARG A 305 7.02 18.28 -13.18
N PHE A 306 6.98 16.98 -12.90
CA PHE A 306 6.17 16.48 -11.79
C PHE A 306 6.73 16.96 -10.45
N GLY A 307 5.82 17.24 -9.51
CA GLY A 307 6.12 17.70 -8.16
C GLY A 307 4.82 17.99 -7.43
N PHE A 308 4.87 18.06 -6.11
CA PHE A 308 3.72 18.48 -5.31
C PHE A 308 3.63 20.00 -5.29
N ALA A 309 2.41 20.53 -5.18
CA ALA A 309 2.17 21.97 -5.23
C ALA A 309 2.84 22.74 -4.08
N ASN A 310 2.90 22.11 -2.91
CA ASN A 310 3.42 22.68 -1.68
C ASN A 310 3.81 21.57 -0.68
N ASP A 311 4.21 21.98 0.53
CA ASP A 311 4.71 21.12 1.60
C ASP A 311 3.62 20.56 2.54
N GLN A 312 2.34 20.58 2.14
CA GLN A 312 1.23 20.23 3.03
C GLN A 312 0.90 18.73 3.12
N PHE A 313 1.59 17.88 2.37
CA PHE A 313 1.34 16.43 2.27
C PHE A 313 2.16 15.64 3.28
N PHE A 314 2.33 16.17 4.49
CA PHE A 314 3.01 15.47 5.59
C PHE A 314 2.01 14.83 6.56
N PHE A 315 2.51 13.95 7.42
CA PHE A 315 1.74 13.30 8.47
C PHE A 315 1.43 14.28 9.62
N LYS A 316 0.42 15.13 9.43
CA LYS A 316 -0.04 16.16 10.39
C LYS A 316 -0.42 15.56 11.75
N THR A 317 -0.21 16.32 12.82
CA THR A 317 -0.67 15.94 14.17
C THR A 317 -2.18 16.09 14.33
N GLN A 318 -2.76 15.48 15.36
CA GLN A 318 -4.16 15.64 15.72
C GLN A 318 -4.50 17.13 15.91
N ALA A 319 -3.63 17.90 16.57
CA ALA A 319 -3.84 19.34 16.77
C ALA A 319 -3.92 20.11 15.44
N GLN A 320 -3.01 19.83 14.51
CA GLN A 320 -3.01 20.46 13.18
C GLN A 320 -4.26 20.09 12.37
N MET A 321 -4.71 18.84 12.43
CA MET A 321 -5.94 18.40 11.75
C MET A 321 -7.20 19.00 12.37
N ASN A 322 -7.24 19.11 13.71
CA ASN A 322 -8.34 19.76 14.43
C ASN A 322 -8.45 21.26 14.11
N GLU A 323 -7.31 21.94 13.98
CA GLU A 323 -7.27 23.35 13.56
C GLU A 323 -7.70 23.51 12.09
N LEU A 324 -7.26 22.62 11.22
CA LEU A 324 -7.55 22.67 9.78
C LEU A 324 -9.02 22.39 9.43
N PHE A 325 -9.74 21.66 10.28
CA PHE A 325 -11.14 21.25 10.09
C PHE A 325 -12.02 21.69 11.28
N ASP A 326 -11.72 22.85 11.87
CA ASP A 326 -12.46 23.39 13.01
C ASP A 326 -13.92 23.74 12.67
N ASP A 327 -14.20 24.02 11.39
CA ASP A 327 -15.51 24.29 10.80
C ASP A 327 -16.32 23.02 10.48
N VAL A 328 -15.67 21.85 10.40
CA VAL A 328 -16.31 20.53 10.20
C VAL A 328 -15.74 19.51 11.20
N PRO A 329 -15.87 19.74 12.52
CA PRO A 329 -15.22 18.94 13.55
C PRO A 329 -15.67 17.46 13.54
N GLU A 330 -16.90 17.19 13.09
CA GLU A 330 -17.40 15.82 12.92
C GLU A 330 -16.59 15.01 11.92
N SER A 331 -15.94 15.65 10.93
CA SER A 331 -15.09 14.96 9.96
C SER A 331 -13.85 14.36 10.60
N VAL A 332 -13.36 14.98 11.68
CA VAL A 332 -12.23 14.51 12.48
C VAL A 332 -12.67 13.32 13.33
N ASP A 333 -13.77 13.45 14.07
CA ASP A 333 -14.28 12.38 14.93
C ASP A 333 -14.70 11.13 14.13
N ASN A 334 -15.32 11.31 12.96
CA ASN A 334 -15.76 10.22 12.08
C ASN A 334 -14.59 9.36 11.57
N THR A 335 -13.34 9.82 11.62
CA THR A 335 -12.20 8.94 11.31
C THR A 335 -12.17 7.75 12.28
N ASN A 336 -12.54 7.96 13.55
CA ASN A 336 -12.55 6.87 14.54
C ASN A 336 -13.77 5.97 14.43
N GLU A 337 -14.85 6.40 13.77
CA GLU A 337 -15.94 5.49 13.44
C GLU A 337 -15.45 4.40 12.46
N ILE A 338 -14.65 4.79 11.46
CA ILE A 338 -13.99 3.81 10.57
C ILE A 338 -13.09 2.91 11.40
N VAL A 339 -12.26 3.49 12.29
CA VAL A 339 -11.38 2.73 13.20
C VAL A 339 -12.18 1.69 13.99
N ASP A 340 -13.33 2.04 14.54
CA ASP A 340 -14.18 1.13 15.32
C ASP A 340 -14.75 -0.02 14.49
N LYS A 341 -15.04 0.22 13.20
CA LYS A 341 -15.46 -0.82 12.25
C LYS A 341 -14.34 -1.79 11.87
N ILE A 342 -13.07 -1.38 11.99
CA ILE A 342 -11.93 -2.23 11.57
C ILE A 342 -11.67 -3.36 12.57
N THR A 343 -11.61 -4.58 12.06
CA THR A 343 -10.93 -5.72 12.71
C THR A 343 -9.60 -5.96 12.00
N PRO A 344 -8.44 -5.66 12.63
CA PRO A 344 -7.13 -5.81 11.99
C PRO A 344 -6.91 -7.23 11.47
N PRO A 345 -6.39 -7.41 10.25
CA PRO A 345 -6.25 -8.73 9.64
C PRO A 345 -5.17 -9.56 10.34
N LYS A 346 -5.43 -10.86 10.48
CA LYS A 346 -4.43 -11.83 10.95
C LYS A 346 -3.52 -12.21 9.78
N LEU A 347 -2.35 -11.57 9.72
CA LEU A 347 -1.37 -11.83 8.66
C LEU A 347 -0.49 -13.07 8.93
N ALA A 348 -0.35 -13.48 10.19
CA ALA A 348 0.33 -14.72 10.53
C ALA A 348 -0.51 -15.93 10.06
N ARG A 349 0.07 -16.77 9.21
CA ARG A 349 -0.56 -18.01 8.75
C ARG A 349 0.06 -19.21 9.43
N ASP A 350 -0.77 -20.23 9.64
CA ASP A 350 -0.30 -21.57 9.96
C ASP A 350 0.55 -22.10 8.80
N ILE A 351 1.40 -23.09 9.10
CA ILE A 351 2.24 -23.72 8.08
C ILE A 351 1.32 -24.41 7.05
N LEU A 352 1.22 -23.82 5.85
CA LEU A 352 0.48 -24.39 4.73
C LEU A 352 1.44 -25.20 3.85
N LEU A 353 1.48 -26.52 4.05
CA LEU A 353 2.19 -27.43 3.15
C LEU A 353 1.24 -27.85 2.02
N PRO A 354 1.68 -27.83 0.75
CA PRO A 354 0.92 -28.43 -0.34
C PRO A 354 0.66 -29.92 -0.07
N ASN A 355 -0.47 -30.44 -0.56
CA ASN A 355 -0.74 -31.87 -0.50
C ASN A 355 0.16 -32.61 -1.50
N PHE A 356 0.92 -33.60 -1.02
CA PHE A 356 1.70 -34.48 -1.88
C PHE A 356 0.83 -35.67 -2.34
N PRO A 357 0.73 -35.96 -3.65
CA PRO A 357 -0.04 -37.11 -4.13
C PRO A 357 0.65 -38.41 -3.73
N LEU A 358 -0.02 -39.22 -2.89
CA LEU A 358 0.52 -40.48 -2.40
C LEU A 358 0.19 -41.64 -3.35
N PRO A 359 1.09 -42.62 -3.52
CA PRO A 359 0.74 -43.88 -4.15
C PRO A 359 -0.39 -44.59 -3.37
N PRO A 360 -1.35 -45.26 -4.05
CA PRO A 360 -2.54 -45.82 -3.40
C PRO A 360 -2.28 -46.81 -2.26
N GLN A 361 -1.09 -47.43 -2.23
CA GLN A 361 -0.70 -48.40 -1.23
C GLN A 361 -0.26 -47.79 0.11
N PHE A 362 -0.10 -46.47 0.22
CA PHE A 362 0.29 -45.79 1.47
C PHE A 362 -0.87 -45.00 2.03
N ALA A 363 -1.14 -45.15 3.33
CA ALA A 363 -2.25 -44.47 3.98
C ALA A 363 -1.94 -42.99 4.27
N ASN A 364 -0.67 -42.65 4.46
CA ASN A 364 -0.23 -41.30 4.80
C ASN A 364 1.21 -41.01 4.34
N ALA A 365 1.61 -39.74 4.45
CA ALA A 365 2.92 -39.25 4.04
C ALA A 365 4.07 -39.82 4.89
N ASP A 366 3.83 -40.11 6.16
CA ASP A 366 4.85 -40.64 7.07
C ASP A 366 5.26 -42.06 6.68
N GLU A 367 4.29 -42.93 6.36
CA GLU A 367 4.51 -44.28 5.86
C GLU A 367 5.31 -44.27 4.55
N PHE A 368 4.90 -43.41 3.61
CA PHE A 368 5.59 -43.33 2.31
C PHE A 368 7.01 -42.78 2.44
N LEU A 369 7.22 -41.75 3.28
CA LEU A 369 8.55 -41.21 3.52
C LEU A 369 9.46 -42.23 4.19
N ARG A 370 8.94 -42.98 5.18
CA ARG A 370 9.68 -44.07 5.82
C ARG A 370 10.11 -45.12 4.80
N GLU A 371 9.20 -45.53 3.91
CA GLU A 371 9.52 -46.51 2.88
C GLU A 371 10.61 -46.00 1.91
N LEU A 372 10.45 -44.77 1.40
CA LEU A 372 11.46 -44.14 0.53
C LEU A 372 12.82 -44.03 1.21
N THR A 373 12.83 -43.70 2.50
CA THR A 373 14.05 -43.56 3.29
C THR A 373 14.79 -44.88 3.38
N TYR A 374 14.09 -45.99 3.68
CA TYR A 374 14.71 -47.31 3.80
C TYR A 374 15.15 -47.87 2.45
N VAL A 375 14.36 -47.69 1.39
CA VAL A 375 14.78 -48.05 0.03
C VAL A 375 16.01 -47.25 -0.39
N GLY A 376 16.05 -45.95 -0.10
CA GLY A 376 17.21 -45.10 -0.38
C GLY A 376 18.45 -45.46 0.47
N ALA A 377 18.24 -45.86 1.73
CA ALA A 377 19.30 -46.25 2.64
C ALA A 377 19.92 -47.60 2.24
N PHE A 378 19.10 -48.62 2.02
CA PHE A 378 19.53 -50.02 1.97
C PHE A 378 19.14 -50.77 0.68
N GLY A 379 18.38 -50.15 -0.22
CA GLY A 379 17.87 -50.81 -1.43
C GLY A 379 16.71 -51.77 -1.19
N ALA A 380 16.21 -51.85 0.05
CA ALA A 380 15.11 -52.69 0.44
C ALA A 380 14.06 -51.88 1.20
N ALA A 381 12.81 -52.24 0.98
CA ALA A 381 11.67 -51.68 1.70
C ALA A 381 11.77 -51.93 3.21
N ALA A 382 11.17 -51.01 3.96
CA ALA A 382 11.00 -51.14 5.39
C ALA A 382 9.78 -51.99 5.77
N GLY A 383 8.75 -51.96 4.92
CA GLY A 383 7.56 -52.78 5.00
C GLY A 383 7.37 -53.66 3.76
N ASN A 384 6.12 -53.98 3.44
CA ASN A 384 5.75 -54.81 2.28
C ASN A 384 5.53 -53.97 0.99
N GLY A 385 5.96 -52.72 0.96
CA GLY A 385 5.76 -51.85 -0.20
C GLY A 385 6.78 -52.13 -1.32
N THR A 386 6.35 -51.93 -2.57
CA THR A 386 7.23 -51.93 -3.74
C THR A 386 7.48 -50.49 -4.17
N VAL A 387 8.51 -49.86 -3.60
CA VAL A 387 9.05 -48.58 -4.05
C VAL A 387 10.46 -48.80 -4.56
N THR A 388 10.77 -48.25 -5.73
CA THR A 388 12.10 -48.39 -6.35
C THR A 388 12.78 -47.03 -6.46
N MET A 389 14.03 -46.96 -6.04
CA MET A 389 14.90 -45.81 -6.29
C MET A 389 15.85 -46.10 -7.45
N SER A 390 16.08 -45.10 -8.30
CA SER A 390 17.01 -45.20 -9.43
C SER A 390 18.48 -45.12 -9.00
N LYS A 391 18.74 -44.63 -7.78
CA LYS A 391 20.08 -44.53 -7.20
C LYS A 391 20.42 -45.79 -6.40
N PRO A 392 21.72 -46.15 -6.34
CA PRO A 392 22.15 -47.23 -5.45
C PRO A 392 21.90 -46.86 -3.97
N PRO A 393 21.82 -47.87 -3.09
CA PRO A 393 21.71 -47.67 -1.66
C PRO A 393 22.81 -46.75 -1.13
N ARG A 394 22.44 -45.87 -0.19
CA ARG A 394 23.39 -44.94 0.45
C ARG A 394 24.32 -45.64 1.44
N TYR A 395 23.89 -46.73 2.04
CA TYR A 395 24.65 -47.52 3.00
C TYR A 395 24.90 -48.92 2.46
N ALA A 396 26.14 -49.41 2.65
CA ALA A 396 26.54 -50.75 2.20
C ALA A 396 25.92 -51.87 3.06
N GLU A 397 25.74 -51.61 4.36
CA GLU A 397 25.22 -52.58 5.33
C GLU A 397 24.11 -51.94 6.17
N ARG A 398 23.12 -52.76 6.54
CA ARG A 398 22.05 -52.39 7.47
C ARG A 398 22.52 -52.65 8.90
N THR A 399 23.12 -51.65 9.52
CA THR A 399 23.59 -51.73 10.91
C THR A 399 22.58 -51.12 11.88
N PRO A 400 22.54 -51.59 13.15
CA PRO A 400 21.65 -51.01 14.17
C PRO A 400 21.82 -49.50 14.37
N GLU A 401 23.05 -48.98 14.26
CA GLU A 401 23.35 -47.56 14.41
C GLU A 401 22.67 -46.70 13.32
N VAL A 402 22.72 -47.14 12.07
CA VAL A 402 22.09 -46.42 10.95
C VAL A 402 20.57 -46.50 11.06
N GLU A 403 20.03 -47.66 11.40
CA GLU A 403 18.58 -47.82 11.61
C GLU A 403 18.05 -46.95 12.74
N GLU A 404 18.72 -46.94 13.89
CA GLU A 404 18.35 -46.11 15.04
C GLU A 404 18.37 -44.63 14.67
N ARG A 405 19.38 -44.20 13.90
CA ARG A 405 19.47 -42.82 13.40
C ARG A 405 18.31 -42.46 12.46
N LEU A 406 18.00 -43.31 11.49
CA LEU A 406 16.92 -43.06 10.54
C LEU A 406 15.56 -43.07 11.23
N ASP A 407 15.30 -44.03 12.11
CA ASP A 407 14.04 -44.12 12.86
C ASP A 407 13.87 -42.99 13.87
N TYR A 408 14.95 -42.51 14.48
CA TYR A 408 14.93 -41.31 15.29
C TYR A 408 14.51 -40.09 14.48
N GLU A 409 15.16 -39.82 13.33
CA GLU A 409 14.82 -38.68 12.47
C GLU A 409 13.40 -38.77 11.92
N LEU A 410 12.98 -39.94 11.41
CA LEU A 410 11.64 -40.15 10.87
C LEU A 410 10.55 -39.89 11.91
N ARG A 411 10.77 -40.32 13.17
CA ARG A 411 9.83 -40.07 14.27
C ARG A 411 9.70 -38.58 14.60
N ILE A 412 10.81 -37.84 14.61
CA ILE A 412 10.78 -36.39 14.82
C ILE A 412 10.05 -35.71 13.66
N ILE A 413 10.33 -36.09 12.41
CA ILE A 413 9.66 -35.56 11.22
C ILE A 413 8.15 -35.79 11.28
N GLN A 414 7.74 -37.01 11.65
CA GLN A 414 6.33 -37.36 11.85
C GLN A 414 5.68 -36.53 12.96
N THR A 415 6.34 -36.42 14.12
CA THR A 415 5.82 -35.65 15.27
C THR A 415 5.61 -34.18 14.93
N MET A 416 6.48 -33.60 14.09
CA MET A 416 6.37 -32.21 13.63
C MET A 416 5.43 -32.03 12.43
N GLY A 417 4.93 -33.11 11.83
CA GLY A 417 4.06 -33.06 10.65
C GLY A 417 4.77 -32.66 9.35
N PHE A 418 6.07 -32.94 9.22
CA PHE A 418 6.87 -32.49 8.08
C PHE A 418 7.11 -33.54 6.98
N ALA A 419 6.52 -34.72 7.05
CA ALA A 419 6.75 -35.75 6.03
C ALA A 419 6.37 -35.26 4.61
N GLY A 420 5.24 -34.55 4.47
CA GLY A 420 4.84 -33.94 3.20
C GLY A 420 5.89 -32.98 2.62
N TYR A 421 6.56 -32.19 3.47
CA TYR A 421 7.63 -31.29 3.06
C TYR A 421 8.84 -32.05 2.49
N PHE A 422 9.25 -33.15 3.14
CA PHE A 422 10.32 -34.01 2.63
C PHE A 422 9.95 -34.67 1.30
N LEU A 423 8.70 -35.16 1.17
CA LEU A 423 8.21 -35.79 -0.06
C LEU A 423 8.18 -34.81 -1.24
N ILE A 424 7.67 -33.59 -1.03
CA ILE A 424 7.69 -32.53 -2.05
C ILE A 424 9.14 -32.21 -2.43
N THR A 425 10.01 -32.02 -1.43
CA THR A 425 11.39 -31.59 -1.64
C THR A 425 12.21 -32.63 -2.40
N GLN A 426 12.09 -33.91 -2.03
CA GLN A 426 12.81 -34.97 -2.72
C GLN A 426 12.31 -35.13 -4.17
N ASP A 427 11.00 -35.01 -4.41
CA ASP A 427 10.40 -35.24 -5.72
C ASP A 427 10.91 -34.26 -6.77
N PHE A 428 10.83 -32.95 -6.52
CA PHE A 428 11.29 -31.96 -7.51
C PHE A 428 12.81 -32.00 -7.68
N ILE A 429 13.58 -32.31 -6.62
CA ILE A 429 15.04 -32.47 -6.70
C ILE A 429 15.40 -33.65 -7.58
N ASN A 430 14.80 -34.81 -7.33
CA ASN A 430 15.09 -36.03 -8.08
C ASN A 430 14.60 -35.92 -9.53
N LYS A 431 13.44 -35.28 -9.76
CA LYS A 431 12.97 -34.95 -11.10
C LYS A 431 13.95 -34.03 -11.84
N GLY A 432 14.42 -32.97 -11.20
CA GLY A 432 15.43 -32.06 -11.78
C GLY A 432 16.68 -32.81 -12.24
N ARG A 433 17.25 -33.67 -11.39
CA ARG A 433 18.41 -34.49 -11.76
C ARG A 433 18.13 -35.41 -12.95
N SER A 434 16.96 -36.06 -12.99
CA SER A 434 16.58 -36.93 -14.11
C SER A 434 16.45 -36.18 -15.44
N MET A 435 16.17 -34.87 -15.40
CA MET A 435 16.09 -33.98 -16.56
C MET A 435 17.43 -33.36 -16.93
N GLY A 436 18.53 -33.73 -16.26
CA GLY A 436 19.86 -33.17 -16.48
C GLY A 436 20.10 -31.82 -15.81
N VAL A 437 19.21 -31.37 -14.90
CA VAL A 437 19.43 -30.15 -14.11
C VAL A 437 20.45 -30.45 -13.00
N ALA A 438 21.53 -29.67 -12.96
CA ALA A 438 22.53 -29.75 -11.91
C ALA A 438 21.91 -29.34 -10.56
N VAL A 439 22.00 -30.23 -9.56
CA VAL A 439 21.56 -29.97 -8.18
C VAL A 439 22.77 -30.12 -7.26
N GLY A 440 23.05 -29.08 -6.47
CA GLY A 440 24.15 -29.10 -5.50
C GLY A 440 23.99 -30.18 -4.41
N PRO A 441 25.05 -30.48 -3.64
CA PRO A 441 25.03 -31.57 -2.65
C PRO A 441 24.16 -31.30 -1.42
N GLY A 442 23.79 -30.03 -1.17
CA GLY A 442 23.06 -29.58 0.01
C GLY A 442 23.71 -28.34 0.59
N ARG A 443 22.95 -27.52 1.35
CA ARG A 443 23.47 -26.33 2.03
C ARG A 443 22.74 -26.10 3.36
N GLY A 444 23.40 -25.42 4.29
CA GLY A 444 22.86 -25.19 5.63
C GLY A 444 22.67 -26.48 6.41
N SER A 445 21.75 -26.47 7.38
CA SER A 445 21.50 -27.61 8.27
C SER A 445 20.92 -28.85 7.57
N ALA A 446 20.38 -28.71 6.35
CA ALA A 446 19.78 -29.82 5.60
C ALA A 446 20.76 -30.99 5.36
N ALA A 447 22.07 -30.70 5.20
CA ALA A 447 23.11 -31.73 5.01
C ALA A 447 23.33 -32.63 6.24
N GLY A 448 22.84 -32.23 7.42
CA GLY A 448 22.95 -33.02 8.64
C GLY A 448 21.89 -34.12 8.80
N SER A 449 20.85 -34.17 7.96
CA SER A 449 19.78 -35.17 8.04
C SER A 449 20.12 -36.42 7.22
N ALA A 450 20.14 -37.57 7.89
CA ALA A 450 20.29 -38.88 7.24
C ALA A 450 19.07 -39.22 6.37
N VAL A 451 17.86 -38.83 6.79
CA VAL A 451 16.64 -38.99 5.97
C VAL A 451 16.78 -38.21 4.66
N ALA A 452 17.19 -36.94 4.72
CA ALA A 452 17.39 -36.10 3.54
C ALA A 452 18.43 -36.70 2.57
N TYR A 453 19.49 -37.30 3.09
CA TYR A 453 20.51 -37.99 2.30
C TYR A 453 19.98 -39.24 1.59
N CYS A 454 19.20 -40.06 2.31
CA CYS A 454 18.62 -41.31 1.80
C CYS A 454 17.60 -41.06 0.69
N VAL A 455 16.70 -40.08 0.86
CA VAL A 455 15.70 -39.75 -0.16
C VAL A 455 16.25 -38.88 -1.30
N GLY A 456 17.54 -38.52 -1.25
CA GLY A 456 18.21 -37.78 -2.31
C GLY A 456 17.98 -36.27 -2.30
N ILE A 457 17.49 -35.68 -1.21
CA ILE A 457 17.49 -34.22 -1.05
C ILE A 457 18.93 -33.69 -1.00
N THR A 458 19.79 -34.39 -0.25
CA THR A 458 21.23 -34.12 -0.17
C THR A 458 22.04 -35.24 -0.82
N ASN A 459 23.35 -35.02 -1.02
CA ASN A 459 24.19 -35.95 -1.78
C ASN A 459 25.60 -36.14 -1.22
#